data_AF-A0A9X3EWK9-F1
#
_entry.id   AF-A0A9X3EWK9-F1
#
_cell.length_a   1.000
_cell.length_b   1.000
_cell.length_c   1.000
_cell.angle_alpha   90.00
_cell.angle_beta   90.00
_cell.angle_gamma   90.00
#
_symmetry.space_group_name_H-M   'P 1'
#
loop_
_entity.id
_entity.type
_entity.pdbx_description
1 polymer ?
#
loop_
_entity_poly.entity_id
_entity_poly.type
_entity_poly.pdbx_seq_one_letter_code
_entity_poly.pdbx_strand_id
1 'polypeptide(L)'
;MRQMWIGAALVVACQGGSKESAGVDGTSEASSTTSTSGTSQEVTSSPTTPGTTAVETTTGSTSTSTTEAPTTTEAPTGTDATSTTTGPPPVTAVPVFIAQGHYGRTTISCDDGRTWIQDQSQDDAVRCFEAGLDCDHNPFAGRGIAHGDKTFVLTWGWGAPGSVVRSEDASAFETVLSDTPTFADIAFGNGRFVANNSTTQISDDLGKTWTEGGPLDIGINTRAIEFFPHDAGWFVVSGESGEQRAIVRSADGVTWTPATTRPPQCGGYVIGMAYGSGVGVMASGNGHVCRTTDGGDNWEYVPVSQGLSSPPIWTGSEFFVYEGSTLHRSADGASWQSEPISPGDISIGQVARSPGGTFVASNAGWMVWYEKQKFFRSEDGVNWEVLPAEAFAGSHPIYFMAHGEVTPGAGCPAE
;
A
#
# COMPACT_ATOMS: atom_id res chain seq x y z
N MET A 1 2.37 23.86 -78.53
CA MET A 1 2.62 22.62 -79.31
C MET A 1 2.39 21.44 -78.37
N ARG A 2 1.94 20.30 -78.91
CA ARG A 2 1.14 19.26 -78.25
C ARG A 2 1.87 18.39 -77.21
N GLN A 3 1.04 17.82 -76.34
CA GLN A 3 1.21 16.73 -75.37
C GLN A 3 2.10 15.56 -75.81
N MET A 4 2.77 14.91 -74.85
CA MET A 4 2.66 13.46 -74.66
C MET A 4 3.05 13.03 -73.23
N TRP A 5 2.26 12.11 -72.68
CA TRP A 5 2.43 11.44 -71.39
C TRP A 5 3.43 10.27 -71.48
N ILE A 6 4.02 9.87 -70.34
CA ILE A 6 4.12 8.48 -69.82
C ILE A 6 4.64 8.60 -68.37
N GLY A 7 3.99 7.92 -67.43
CA GLY A 7 4.42 7.78 -66.04
C GLY A 7 5.12 6.45 -65.77
N ALA A 8 5.81 6.36 -64.63
CA ALA A 8 5.63 5.32 -63.61
C ALA A 8 6.74 5.35 -62.54
N ALA A 9 6.31 5.15 -61.30
CA ALA A 9 6.98 4.54 -60.15
C ALA A 9 8.26 5.20 -59.59
N LEU A 10 8.08 5.99 -58.53
CA LEU A 10 9.13 6.32 -57.56
C LEU A 10 8.99 5.39 -56.35
N VAL A 11 9.97 4.50 -56.16
CA VAL A 11 10.23 3.86 -54.87
C VAL A 11 11.06 4.85 -54.06
N VAL A 12 10.52 5.33 -52.94
CA VAL A 12 11.29 6.15 -51.97
C VAL A 12 11.58 5.29 -50.76
N ALA A 13 12.86 4.92 -50.63
CA ALA A 13 13.45 4.56 -49.35
C ALA A 13 13.65 5.85 -48.54
N CYS A 14 13.21 5.87 -47.28
CA CYS A 14 13.60 6.90 -46.32
C CYS A 14 14.41 6.25 -45.20
N GLN A 15 15.71 6.55 -45.20
CA GLN A 15 16.58 6.55 -44.05
C GLN A 15 16.33 7.82 -43.21
N GLY A 16 16.46 7.68 -41.89
CA GLY A 16 17.00 8.73 -41.03
C GLY A 16 16.02 9.38 -40.06
N GLY A 17 16.36 9.37 -38.77
CA GLY A 17 15.87 10.36 -37.82
C GLY A 17 15.64 9.88 -36.39
N SER A 18 16.65 9.32 -35.72
CA SER A 18 16.69 9.24 -34.26
C SER A 18 16.78 10.65 -33.65
N LYS A 19 15.87 10.97 -32.71
CA LYS A 19 16.01 12.14 -31.83
C LYS A 19 16.11 11.66 -30.39
N GLU A 20 17.29 11.93 -29.82
CA GLU A 20 17.59 11.95 -28.39
C GLU A 20 16.72 13.00 -27.69
N SER A 21 16.20 12.65 -26.51
CA SER A 21 15.66 13.61 -25.54
C SER A 21 16.60 13.67 -24.33
N ALA A 22 17.06 14.89 -24.06
CA ALA A 22 18.08 15.24 -23.10
C ALA A 22 17.75 14.86 -21.66
N GLY A 23 18.74 14.28 -20.98
CA GLY A 23 18.85 14.29 -19.53
C GLY A 23 19.32 15.66 -19.04
N VAL A 24 18.82 16.07 -17.88
CA VAL A 24 19.32 17.23 -17.14
C VAL A 24 19.99 16.70 -15.89
N ASP A 25 21.32 16.75 -15.90
CA ASP A 25 22.19 16.50 -14.76
C ASP A 25 22.00 17.60 -13.69
N GLY A 26 21.63 17.19 -12.48
CA GLY A 26 21.73 17.99 -11.27
C GLY A 26 22.89 17.48 -10.44
N THR A 27 24.05 18.13 -10.55
CA THR A 27 25.26 17.88 -9.77
C THR A 27 25.06 18.28 -8.30
N SER A 28 25.21 17.34 -7.36
CA SER A 28 25.44 17.65 -5.94
C SER A 28 26.84 17.20 -5.54
N GLU A 29 27.67 18.18 -5.17
CA GLU A 29 29.03 18.01 -4.66
C GLU A 29 29.03 17.25 -3.33
N ALA A 30 29.68 16.08 -3.30
CA ALA A 30 30.00 15.36 -2.09
C ALA A 30 31.32 15.90 -1.50
N SER A 31 31.25 16.63 -0.39
CA SER A 31 32.43 16.91 0.43
C SER A 31 32.77 15.69 1.27
N SER A 32 33.89 15.06 0.92
CA SER A 32 34.54 13.99 1.67
C SER A 32 35.25 14.53 2.91
N THR A 33 34.84 14.09 4.10
CA THR A 33 35.66 14.16 5.30
C THR A 33 36.13 12.76 5.69
N THR A 34 37.44 12.59 5.60
CA THR A 34 38.21 11.42 6.01
C THR A 34 38.13 11.25 7.53
N SER A 35 37.59 10.12 7.99
CA SER A 35 37.80 9.64 9.36
C SER A 35 38.48 8.28 9.33
N THR A 36 39.65 8.26 9.95
CA THR A 36 40.56 7.13 10.12
C THR A 36 40.01 6.22 11.21
N SER A 37 39.77 4.94 10.94
CA SER A 37 39.53 3.93 11.98
C SER A 37 40.62 2.86 11.95
N GLY A 38 41.21 2.66 13.12
CA GLY A 38 42.25 1.67 13.39
C GLY A 38 41.68 0.32 13.79
N THR A 39 42.41 -0.71 13.37
CA THR A 39 42.79 -1.91 14.14
C THR A 39 41.69 -2.76 14.78
N SER A 40 41.28 -3.77 14.01
CA SER A 40 41.13 -5.19 14.38
C SER A 40 41.29 -5.59 15.86
N GLN A 41 40.26 -6.27 16.40
CA GLN A 41 40.45 -7.36 17.36
C GLN A 41 39.53 -8.55 17.02
N GLU A 42 40.18 -9.70 16.90
CA GLU A 42 39.62 -11.06 16.91
C GLU A 42 38.71 -11.28 18.13
N VAL A 43 37.54 -11.89 17.90
CA VAL A 43 36.83 -12.64 18.94
C VAL A 43 36.60 -14.05 18.43
N THR A 44 37.26 -14.98 19.10
CA THR A 44 37.19 -16.43 18.92
C THR A 44 35.82 -16.97 19.33
N SER A 45 35.26 -17.83 18.49
CA SER A 45 34.07 -18.63 18.72
C SER A 45 34.33 -19.82 19.66
N SER A 46 33.30 -20.25 20.40
CA SER A 46 33.21 -21.58 21.00
C SER A 46 31.76 -22.06 20.94
N PRO A 47 31.49 -23.31 20.48
CA PRO A 47 30.14 -23.82 20.31
C PRO A 47 29.64 -24.52 21.59
N THR A 48 28.38 -24.31 21.94
CA THR A 48 27.69 -25.10 22.98
C THR A 48 26.67 -26.02 22.32
N THR A 49 26.81 -27.32 22.60
CA THR A 49 25.98 -28.44 22.14
C THR A 49 24.57 -28.40 22.74
N PRO A 50 23.49 -28.73 21.98
CA PRO A 50 22.18 -29.03 22.57
C PRO A 50 22.06 -30.52 22.91
N GLY A 51 21.71 -30.81 24.17
CA GLY A 51 21.34 -32.13 24.64
C GLY A 51 19.91 -32.50 24.24
N THR A 52 19.79 -33.69 23.67
CA THR A 52 18.53 -34.38 23.33
C THR A 52 17.87 -34.94 24.58
N THR A 53 16.56 -34.82 24.75
CA THR A 53 15.78 -35.79 25.54
C THR A 53 14.38 -35.96 24.95
N ALA A 54 14.02 -37.22 24.83
CA ALA A 54 12.85 -37.78 24.17
C ALA A 54 11.57 -37.72 25.02
N VAL A 55 10.45 -37.56 24.31
CA VAL A 55 9.24 -38.40 24.34
C VAL A 55 8.65 -38.76 25.71
N GLU A 56 7.40 -38.34 25.92
CA GLU A 56 6.40 -39.22 26.53
C GLU A 56 5.01 -38.99 25.90
N THR A 57 4.49 -40.07 25.34
CA THR A 57 3.13 -40.22 24.81
C THR A 57 2.23 -40.64 25.96
N THR A 58 1.08 -39.99 26.13
CA THR A 58 0.00 -40.57 26.96
C THR A 58 -1.35 -40.45 26.24
N THR A 59 -1.86 -41.61 25.86
CA THR A 59 -3.22 -41.89 25.42
C THR A 59 -4.13 -42.13 26.64
N GLY A 60 -5.41 -41.79 26.52
CA GLY A 60 -6.46 -42.16 27.49
C GLY A 60 -7.75 -41.38 27.22
N SER A 61 -8.61 -41.87 26.33
CA SER A 61 -9.78 -42.73 26.61
C SER A 61 -11.05 -41.98 27.01
N THR A 62 -12.00 -42.14 26.09
CA THR A 62 -13.44 -41.91 26.10
C THR A 62 -14.14 -42.42 27.36
N SER A 63 -15.13 -41.67 27.86
CA SER A 63 -16.28 -42.27 28.55
C SER A 63 -17.56 -41.48 28.28
N THR A 64 -18.54 -42.22 27.80
CA THR A 64 -19.95 -41.87 27.63
C THR A 64 -20.69 -42.17 28.93
N SER A 65 -21.61 -41.30 29.36
CA SER A 65 -22.79 -41.73 30.10
C SER A 65 -23.96 -40.75 29.92
N THR A 66 -24.99 -41.27 29.27
CA THR A 66 -26.41 -40.90 29.37
C THR A 66 -26.91 -41.03 30.81
N THR A 67 -27.85 -40.17 31.24
CA THR A 67 -29.06 -40.56 32.02
C THR A 67 -30.07 -39.40 32.03
N GLU A 68 -31.34 -39.78 31.86
CA GLU A 68 -32.55 -38.97 31.76
C GLU A 68 -32.96 -38.20 33.02
N ALA A 69 -33.91 -37.29 32.80
CA ALA A 69 -34.61 -36.40 33.73
C ALA A 69 -35.39 -37.12 34.85
N PRO A 70 -35.95 -36.34 35.79
CA PRO A 70 -37.40 -36.19 35.72
C PRO A 70 -37.94 -34.77 35.89
N THR A 71 -39.11 -34.60 35.31
CA THR A 71 -40.00 -33.46 35.26
C THR A 71 -40.63 -33.15 36.62
N THR A 72 -40.65 -31.88 37.02
CA THR A 72 -41.65 -31.35 37.97
C THR A 72 -42.24 -30.05 37.44
N THR A 73 -43.55 -30.08 37.30
CA THR A 73 -44.44 -29.00 36.89
C THR A 73 -44.70 -28.07 38.08
N GLU A 74 -44.40 -26.78 37.93
CA GLU A 74 -45.02 -25.72 38.74
C GLU A 74 -45.50 -24.58 37.83
N ALA A 75 -46.73 -24.13 38.07
CA ALA A 75 -47.46 -23.12 37.32
C ALA A 75 -47.25 -21.72 37.93
N PRO A 76 -47.64 -20.63 37.24
CA PRO A 76 -46.89 -19.39 37.21
C PRO A 76 -47.26 -18.43 38.33
N THR A 77 -46.25 -17.82 38.95
CA THR A 77 -46.42 -16.59 39.74
C THR A 77 -45.81 -15.44 38.96
N GLY A 78 -46.68 -14.53 38.53
CA GLY A 78 -46.30 -13.29 37.87
C GLY A 78 -45.38 -12.47 38.76
N THR A 79 -44.22 -12.15 38.21
CA THR A 79 -43.40 -11.02 38.61
C THR A 79 -43.17 -10.20 37.37
N ASP A 80 -43.56 -8.93 37.45
CA ASP A 80 -43.36 -7.90 36.43
C ASP A 80 -41.93 -7.96 35.89
N ALA A 81 -41.79 -8.60 34.73
CA ALA A 81 -40.61 -8.43 33.91
C ALA A 81 -40.72 -7.04 33.30
N THR A 82 -40.14 -6.05 33.98
CA THR A 82 -39.64 -4.84 33.34
C THR A 82 -38.80 -5.31 32.15
N SER A 83 -39.42 -5.24 30.97
CA SER A 83 -38.76 -5.42 29.69
C SER A 83 -37.69 -4.35 29.57
N THR A 84 -36.49 -4.62 30.08
CA THR A 84 -35.30 -3.96 29.61
C THR A 84 -35.14 -4.40 28.16
N THR A 85 -35.69 -3.60 27.24
CA THR A 85 -35.23 -3.56 25.85
C THR A 85 -33.75 -3.25 25.90
N THR A 86 -32.92 -4.29 25.97
CA THR A 86 -31.52 -4.19 25.59
C THR A 86 -31.56 -3.82 24.12
N GLY A 87 -31.28 -2.54 23.83
CA GLY A 87 -31.11 -2.07 22.47
C GLY A 87 -30.03 -2.88 21.75
N PRO A 88 -29.88 -2.69 20.42
CA PRO A 88 -28.79 -3.29 19.68
C PRO A 88 -27.46 -3.03 20.41
N PRO A 89 -26.53 -4.00 20.43
CA PRO A 89 -25.20 -3.76 20.98
C PRO A 89 -24.56 -2.53 20.31
N PRO A 90 -23.79 -1.73 21.05
CA PRO A 90 -23.20 -0.52 20.50
C PRO A 90 -22.28 -0.86 19.33
N VAL A 91 -22.38 -0.08 18.25
CA VAL A 91 -21.43 -0.15 17.13
C VAL A 91 -20.05 0.22 17.68
N THR A 92 -19.07 -0.66 17.49
CA THR A 92 -17.70 -0.47 18.01
C THR A 92 -16.68 -0.23 16.90
N ALA A 93 -17.11 -0.26 15.64
CA ALA A 93 -16.27 -0.11 14.45
C ALA A 93 -17.10 0.45 13.29
N VAL A 94 -16.53 1.38 12.52
CA VAL A 94 -17.11 1.93 11.28
C VAL A 94 -16.13 1.71 10.13
N PRO A 95 -16.54 1.16 8.97
CA PRO A 95 -15.67 1.05 7.80
C PRO A 95 -15.41 2.42 7.18
N VAL A 96 -14.15 2.67 6.81
CA VAL A 96 -13.69 3.94 6.29
C VAL A 96 -12.72 3.71 5.15
N PHE A 97 -12.91 4.46 4.07
CA PHE A 97 -11.84 4.72 3.12
C PHE A 97 -11.14 6.02 3.50
N ILE A 98 -9.81 6.03 3.45
CA ILE A 98 -9.00 7.22 3.61
C ILE A 98 -8.12 7.40 2.39
N ALA A 99 -7.96 8.65 1.95
CA ALA A 99 -7.01 9.03 0.93
C ALA A 99 -5.98 10.00 1.52
N GLN A 100 -4.71 9.78 1.19
CA GLN A 100 -3.60 10.66 1.52
C GLN A 100 -3.06 11.28 0.22
N GLY A 101 -2.91 12.59 0.22
CA GLY A 101 -2.28 13.33 -0.85
C GLY A 101 -1.01 14.06 -0.41
N HIS A 102 -0.42 14.80 -1.32
CA HIS A 102 0.69 15.69 -0.96
C HIS A 102 0.21 16.91 -0.18
N TYR A 103 1.19 17.64 0.38
CA TYR A 103 0.97 18.87 1.13
C TYR A 103 0.05 18.68 2.35
N GLY A 104 0.20 17.53 3.00
CA GLY A 104 -0.51 17.18 4.23
C GLY A 104 -1.95 16.78 4.00
N ARG A 105 -2.33 16.50 2.74
CA ARG A 105 -3.73 16.29 2.39
C ARG A 105 -4.26 14.96 2.93
N THR A 106 -5.41 15.00 3.60
CA THR A 106 -6.24 13.83 3.90
C THR A 106 -7.70 14.09 3.56
N THR A 107 -8.45 13.04 3.22
CA THR A 107 -9.91 13.05 3.10
C THR A 107 -10.44 11.63 3.32
N ILE A 108 -11.67 11.49 3.81
CA ILE A 108 -12.25 10.20 4.19
C ILE A 108 -13.64 10.00 3.58
N SER A 109 -14.00 8.74 3.37
CA SER A 109 -15.37 8.32 3.07
C SER A 109 -15.84 7.32 4.12
N CYS A 110 -16.97 7.65 4.77
CA CYS A 110 -17.63 6.80 5.77
C CYS A 110 -18.87 6.09 5.20
N ASP A 111 -19.21 6.31 3.93
CA ASP A 111 -20.45 5.86 3.27
C ASP A 111 -20.15 4.92 2.09
N ASP A 112 -19.11 4.10 2.26
CA ASP A 112 -18.67 3.11 1.30
C ASP A 112 -18.28 3.73 -0.05
N GLY A 113 -17.52 4.83 0.01
CA GLY A 113 -16.90 5.48 -1.15
C GLY A 113 -17.81 6.41 -1.93
N ARG A 114 -19.01 6.76 -1.43
CA ARG A 114 -19.99 7.58 -2.15
C ARG A 114 -19.71 9.07 -2.00
N THR A 115 -19.31 9.50 -0.82
CA THR A 115 -18.90 10.87 -0.54
C THR A 115 -17.58 10.89 0.22
N TRP A 116 -16.80 11.94 -0.05
CA TRP A 116 -15.49 12.21 0.51
C TRP A 116 -15.56 13.52 1.28
N ILE A 117 -15.49 13.40 2.59
CA ILE A 117 -15.64 14.47 3.56
C ILE A 117 -14.31 14.76 4.25
N GLN A 118 -14.30 15.82 5.04
CA GLN A 118 -13.13 16.24 5.83
C GLN A 118 -11.85 16.37 5.01
N ASP A 119 -11.95 16.98 3.83
CA ASP A 119 -10.75 17.35 3.07
C ASP A 119 -9.97 18.41 3.85
N GLN A 120 -8.72 18.10 4.16
CA GLN A 120 -7.83 18.97 4.92
C GLN A 120 -6.45 18.93 4.29
N SER A 121 -5.76 20.07 4.23
CA SER A 121 -4.35 20.17 3.83
C SER A 121 -3.64 21.29 4.62
N GLN A 122 -2.34 21.47 4.41
CA GLN A 122 -1.59 22.54 5.10
C GLN A 122 -2.01 23.95 4.67
N ASP A 123 -2.32 24.13 3.38
CA ASP A 123 -2.82 25.38 2.81
C ASP A 123 -3.50 25.08 1.47
N ASP A 124 -4.81 25.34 1.39
CA ASP A 124 -5.60 25.13 0.18
C ASP A 124 -5.49 26.31 -0.81
N ALA A 125 -4.89 27.42 -0.42
CA ALA A 125 -4.71 28.60 -1.28
C ALA A 125 -3.51 28.45 -2.24
N VAL A 126 -2.62 27.50 -1.99
CA VAL A 126 -1.46 27.21 -2.83
C VAL A 126 -1.70 25.96 -3.69
N ARG A 127 -0.96 25.86 -4.80
CA ARG A 127 -1.08 24.74 -5.74
C ARG A 127 0.26 24.05 -5.90
N CYS A 128 0.24 22.73 -5.76
CA CYS A 128 1.41 21.89 -5.97
C CYS A 128 1.95 22.05 -7.38
N PHE A 129 3.26 22.18 -7.46
CA PHE A 129 4.04 22.34 -8.69
C PHE A 129 3.74 23.64 -9.44
N GLU A 130 3.16 24.63 -8.75
CA GLU A 130 2.97 25.99 -9.22
C GLU A 130 3.76 26.96 -8.32
N ALA A 131 4.12 28.13 -8.85
CA ALA A 131 4.84 29.18 -8.11
C ALA A 131 6.09 28.71 -7.33
N GLY A 132 6.74 27.62 -7.79
CA GLY A 132 7.93 27.05 -7.16
C GLY A 132 7.65 26.13 -5.96
N LEU A 133 6.38 25.82 -5.64
CA LEU A 133 6.04 24.85 -4.60
C LEU A 133 6.23 23.43 -5.12
N ASP A 134 7.29 22.75 -4.68
CA ASP A 134 7.43 21.31 -4.84
C ASP A 134 6.76 20.60 -3.65
N CYS A 135 5.63 19.95 -3.90
CA CYS A 135 4.90 19.20 -2.88
C CYS A 135 5.39 17.76 -2.71
N ASP A 136 6.20 17.25 -3.66
CA ASP A 136 6.77 15.90 -3.62
C ASP A 136 8.04 15.89 -2.76
N HIS A 137 8.87 16.94 -2.85
CA HIS A 137 10.04 17.17 -1.98
C HIS A 137 9.74 18.14 -0.83
N ASN A 138 8.78 17.77 0.02
CA ASN A 138 8.25 18.60 1.09
C ASN A 138 8.09 17.82 2.42
N PRO A 139 8.16 18.48 3.59
CA PRO A 139 7.83 17.87 4.89
C PRO A 139 6.45 17.22 4.96
N PHE A 140 5.52 17.70 4.12
CA PHE A 140 4.14 17.24 4.07
C PHE A 140 3.84 16.40 2.82
N ALA A 141 4.86 15.89 2.13
CA ALA A 141 4.66 14.92 1.07
C ALA A 141 4.07 13.62 1.66
N GLY A 142 2.86 13.23 1.25
CA GLY A 142 2.31 11.92 1.60
C GLY A 142 3.21 10.80 1.09
N ARG A 143 3.44 9.76 1.91
CA ARG A 143 4.33 8.65 1.58
C ARG A 143 3.77 7.26 1.88
N GLY A 144 2.73 7.14 2.68
CA GLY A 144 2.23 5.81 3.05
C GLY A 144 1.10 5.86 4.04
N ILE A 145 0.22 4.87 3.94
CA ILE A 145 -0.91 4.65 4.85
C ILE A 145 -0.91 3.16 5.20
N ALA A 146 -0.92 2.85 6.50
CA ALA A 146 -1.19 1.50 6.98
C ALA A 146 -2.39 1.53 7.93
N HIS A 147 -3.14 0.42 7.95
CA HIS A 147 -4.23 0.20 8.89
C HIS A 147 -3.99 -1.07 9.68
N GLY A 148 -4.24 -1.02 10.99
CA GLY A 148 -4.10 -2.15 11.90
C GLY A 148 -4.86 -1.92 13.20
N ASP A 149 -5.64 -2.92 13.63
CA ASP A 149 -6.40 -2.90 14.90
C ASP A 149 -7.10 -1.56 15.18
N LYS A 150 -7.91 -1.14 14.21
CA LYS A 150 -8.69 0.11 14.22
C LYS A 150 -7.90 1.43 14.21
N THR A 151 -6.61 1.36 13.92
CA THR A 151 -5.72 2.53 13.86
C THR A 151 -5.18 2.70 12.46
N PHE A 152 -5.30 3.91 11.91
CA PHE A 152 -4.54 4.34 10.75
C PHE A 152 -3.23 4.98 11.20
N VAL A 153 -2.14 4.69 10.48
CA VAL A 153 -0.84 5.36 10.64
C VAL A 153 -0.39 5.86 9.27
N LEU A 154 -0.03 7.14 9.20
CA LEU A 154 0.39 7.82 7.98
C LEU A 154 1.79 8.37 8.14
N THR A 155 2.60 8.23 7.08
CA THR A 155 3.94 8.81 7.01
C THR A 155 3.98 10.01 6.06
N TRP A 156 4.73 11.04 6.46
CA TRP A 156 4.94 12.26 5.71
C TRP A 156 6.42 12.56 5.55
N GLY A 157 6.78 13.26 4.48
CA GLY A 157 8.11 13.85 4.29
C GLY A 157 8.95 13.14 3.24
N TRP A 158 9.44 13.90 2.26
CA TRP A 158 10.43 13.45 1.29
C TRP A 158 11.26 14.62 0.78
N GLY A 159 12.55 14.39 0.56
CA GLY A 159 13.51 15.48 0.32
C GLY A 159 13.69 16.44 1.51
N ALA A 160 12.86 16.32 2.54
CA ALA A 160 12.87 17.08 3.78
C ALA A 160 12.37 16.16 4.92
N PRO A 161 12.80 16.39 6.18
CA PRO A 161 12.26 15.70 7.34
C PRO A 161 10.74 15.87 7.43
N GLY A 162 10.05 14.82 7.89
CA GLY A 162 8.60 14.82 8.01
C GLY A 162 8.12 14.31 9.36
N SER A 163 7.01 13.60 9.36
CA SER A 163 6.37 13.10 10.57
C SER A 163 5.67 11.76 10.36
N VAL A 164 5.41 11.07 11.48
CA VAL A 164 4.45 9.97 11.54
C VAL A 164 3.28 10.43 12.38
N VAL A 165 2.07 10.20 11.86
CA VAL A 165 0.82 10.50 12.57
C VAL A 165 -0.04 9.26 12.68
N ARG A 166 -0.90 9.19 13.69
CA ARG A 166 -1.87 8.10 13.82
C ARG A 166 -3.27 8.62 14.16
N SER A 167 -4.29 7.82 13.86
CA SER A 167 -5.68 8.12 14.18
C SER A 167 -6.49 6.84 14.43
N GLU A 168 -7.35 6.88 15.44
CA GLU A 168 -8.30 5.81 15.78
C GLU A 168 -9.73 6.09 15.26
N ASP A 169 -9.97 7.26 14.65
CA ASP A 169 -11.27 7.70 14.11
C ASP A 169 -11.20 8.22 12.65
N ALA A 170 -10.01 8.15 12.04
CA ALA A 170 -9.65 8.69 10.71
C ALA A 170 -9.88 10.19 10.52
N SER A 171 -10.21 10.93 11.57
CA SER A 171 -10.58 12.35 11.54
C SER A 171 -9.57 13.23 12.26
N ALA A 172 -9.19 12.82 13.48
CA ALA A 172 -8.19 13.48 14.28
C ALA A 172 -6.88 12.69 14.24
N PHE A 173 -5.81 13.35 13.78
CA PHE A 173 -4.48 12.77 13.71
C PHE A 173 -3.57 13.35 14.78
N GLU A 174 -2.93 12.48 15.55
CA GLU A 174 -1.88 12.87 16.50
C GLU A 174 -0.49 12.58 15.91
N THR A 175 0.42 13.53 16.03
CA THR A 175 1.83 13.34 15.66
C THR A 175 2.54 12.52 16.72
N VAL A 176 3.07 11.36 16.32
CA VAL A 176 3.77 10.40 17.20
C VAL A 176 5.27 10.37 16.97
N LEU A 177 5.72 10.80 15.79
CA LEU A 177 7.12 11.11 15.50
C LEU A 177 7.20 12.41 14.69
N SER A 178 8.17 13.25 15.05
CA SER A 178 8.49 14.51 14.35
C SER A 178 9.94 14.49 13.89
N ASP A 179 10.27 15.33 12.91
CA ASP A 179 11.62 15.45 12.33
C ASP A 179 12.18 14.10 11.88
N THR A 180 11.30 13.26 11.33
CA THR A 180 11.64 11.90 10.95
C THR A 180 12.55 11.89 9.74
N PRO A 181 13.39 10.85 9.58
CA PRO A 181 13.98 10.61 8.29
C PRO A 181 12.85 10.29 7.28
N THR A 182 13.14 10.39 5.99
CA THR A 182 12.12 10.20 4.93
C THR A 182 11.72 8.72 4.84
N PHE A 183 10.62 8.33 5.49
CA PHE A 183 10.02 7.00 5.28
C PHE A 183 9.37 6.96 3.91
N ALA A 184 9.67 5.94 3.12
CA ALA A 184 9.11 5.84 1.78
C ALA A 184 7.66 5.35 1.79
N ASP A 185 7.27 4.60 2.82
CA ASP A 185 5.99 3.92 3.01
C ASP A 185 5.92 3.26 4.42
N ILE A 186 4.78 2.65 4.77
CA ILE A 186 4.53 1.97 6.04
C ILE A 186 3.64 0.73 5.85
N ALA A 187 3.94 -0.37 6.55
CA ALA A 187 3.12 -1.59 6.55
C ALA A 187 2.68 -1.98 7.96
N PHE A 188 1.56 -2.69 8.05
CA PHE A 188 1.08 -3.33 9.28
C PHE A 188 0.95 -4.83 9.09
N GLY A 189 1.45 -5.60 10.05
CA GLY A 189 1.35 -7.05 10.05
C GLY A 189 1.77 -7.63 11.38
N ASN A 190 1.15 -8.76 11.77
CA ASN A 190 1.44 -9.42 13.05
C ASN A 190 1.38 -8.47 14.28
N GLY A 191 0.47 -7.50 14.28
CA GLY A 191 0.32 -6.53 15.37
C GLY A 191 1.38 -5.43 15.40
N ARG A 192 2.25 -5.33 14.39
CA ARG A 192 3.37 -4.39 14.32
C ARG A 192 3.25 -3.48 13.11
N PHE A 193 3.46 -2.18 13.32
CA PHE A 193 3.73 -1.23 12.25
C PHE A 193 5.23 -1.18 11.96
N VAL A 194 5.60 -1.11 10.67
CA VAL A 194 6.98 -0.94 10.20
C VAL A 194 7.02 0.18 9.17
N ALA A 195 7.68 1.29 9.50
CA ALA A 195 7.93 2.40 8.59
C ALA A 195 9.29 2.21 7.91
N ASN A 196 9.33 2.22 6.57
CA ASN A 196 10.53 1.81 5.84
C ASN A 196 11.51 2.96 5.59
N ASN A 197 12.66 2.85 6.22
CA ASN A 197 13.89 3.53 5.87
C ASN A 197 15.04 2.63 6.33
N SER A 198 16.29 3.06 6.20
CA SER A 198 17.43 2.37 6.79
C SER A 198 18.14 3.31 7.76
N THR A 199 17.97 3.15 9.07
CA THR A 199 17.23 2.11 9.83
C THR A 199 15.71 2.25 9.74
N THR A 200 14.97 1.12 9.80
CA THR A 200 13.51 1.14 9.94
C THR A 200 13.08 1.68 11.30
N GLN A 201 11.81 2.07 11.42
CA GLN A 201 11.15 2.29 12.71
C GLN A 201 10.01 1.30 12.88
N ILE A 202 9.81 0.81 14.10
CA ILE A 202 8.78 -0.16 14.45
C ILE A 202 7.93 0.32 15.62
N SER A 203 6.65 -0.09 15.62
CA SER A 203 5.73 0.13 16.73
C SER A 203 4.89 -1.12 17.01
N ASP A 204 4.85 -1.53 18.28
CA ASP A 204 4.11 -2.69 18.80
C ASP A 204 2.87 -2.30 19.62
N ASP A 205 2.57 -1.01 19.70
CA ASP A 205 1.49 -0.45 20.53
C ASP A 205 0.54 0.43 19.69
N LEU A 206 0.31 -0.01 18.46
CA LEU A 206 -0.58 0.62 17.49
C LEU A 206 -0.16 2.06 17.13
N GLY A 207 1.14 2.25 16.91
CA GLY A 207 1.71 3.52 16.47
C GLY A 207 1.94 4.54 17.58
N LYS A 208 1.69 4.22 18.86
CA LYS A 208 1.82 5.18 19.98
C LYS A 208 3.27 5.49 20.30
N THR A 209 4.11 4.47 20.36
CA THR A 209 5.54 4.61 20.58
C THR A 209 6.32 3.88 19.49
N TRP A 210 7.51 4.39 19.21
CA TRP A 210 8.35 3.92 18.13
C TRP A 210 9.77 3.68 18.63
N THR A 211 10.37 2.61 18.12
CA THR A 211 11.75 2.26 18.38
C THR A 211 12.44 1.90 17.07
N GLU A 212 13.76 2.06 17.04
CA GLU A 212 14.55 1.61 15.90
C GLU A 212 14.29 0.12 15.65
N GLY A 213 13.97 -0.21 14.39
CA GLY A 213 13.92 -1.59 13.94
C GLY A 213 15.34 -2.07 13.63
N GLY A 214 15.66 -2.19 12.36
CA GLY A 214 17.02 -2.54 11.94
C GLY A 214 17.39 -2.01 10.56
N PRO A 215 18.69 -2.03 10.23
CA PRO A 215 19.16 -1.57 8.94
C PRO A 215 18.68 -2.52 7.84
N LEU A 216 18.33 -1.96 6.69
CA LEU A 216 17.97 -2.74 5.51
C LEU A 216 19.23 -3.24 4.75
N ASP A 217 20.36 -2.56 4.95
CA ASP A 217 21.66 -2.83 4.31
C ASP A 217 21.63 -2.88 2.77
N ILE A 218 20.68 -2.17 2.15
CA ILE A 218 20.54 -2.11 0.68
C ILE A 218 21.35 -0.98 0.02
N GLY A 219 21.79 0.03 0.78
CA GLY A 219 22.61 1.15 0.29
C GLY A 219 21.95 2.07 -0.75
N ILE A 220 20.62 1.97 -0.91
CA ILE A 220 19.82 2.74 -1.87
C ILE A 220 18.49 3.18 -1.23
N ASN A 221 17.78 4.09 -1.88
CA ASN A 221 16.49 4.58 -1.39
C ASN A 221 15.43 3.46 -1.35
N THR A 222 14.64 3.44 -0.29
CA THR A 222 13.42 2.61 -0.22
C THR A 222 12.32 3.18 -1.11
N ARG A 223 11.39 2.32 -1.53
CA ARG A 223 10.27 2.70 -2.40
C ARG A 223 8.90 2.27 -1.88
N ALA A 224 8.80 1.06 -1.36
CA ALA A 224 7.55 0.52 -0.85
C ALA A 224 7.83 -0.53 0.22
N ILE A 225 6.86 -0.74 1.11
CA ILE A 225 6.83 -1.86 2.06
C ILE A 225 5.43 -2.46 2.09
N GLU A 226 5.34 -3.78 2.21
CA GLU A 226 4.05 -4.46 2.40
C GLU A 226 4.23 -5.67 3.31
N PHE A 227 3.17 -6.05 4.03
CA PHE A 227 3.11 -7.27 4.79
C PHE A 227 2.45 -8.40 3.99
N PHE A 228 3.19 -9.48 3.78
CA PHE A 228 2.70 -10.71 3.18
C PHE A 228 2.38 -11.72 4.28
N PRO A 229 1.11 -12.08 4.54
CA PRO A 229 0.73 -13.13 5.48
C PRO A 229 1.01 -14.54 4.91
N HIS A 230 2.23 -14.77 4.45
CA HIS A 230 2.74 -16.06 4.00
C HIS A 230 3.39 -16.79 5.17
N ASP A 231 2.91 -17.99 5.49
CA ASP A 231 3.29 -18.75 6.68
C ASP A 231 3.17 -17.89 7.96
N ALA A 232 4.29 -17.58 8.60
CA ALA A 232 4.35 -16.76 9.82
C ALA A 232 4.25 -15.24 9.54
N GLY A 233 4.29 -14.82 8.28
CA GLY A 233 4.23 -13.41 7.88
C GLY A 233 5.59 -12.79 7.59
N TRP A 234 5.64 -11.94 6.55
CA TRP A 234 6.85 -11.28 6.07
C TRP A 234 6.57 -9.84 5.68
N PHE A 235 7.31 -8.90 6.26
CA PHE A 235 7.46 -7.57 5.69
C PHE A 235 8.42 -7.65 4.50
N VAL A 236 8.05 -7.05 3.38
CA VAL A 236 8.84 -7.02 2.15
C VAL A 236 9.09 -5.56 1.78
N VAL A 237 10.35 -5.19 1.56
CA VAL A 237 10.75 -3.84 1.16
C VAL A 237 11.41 -3.88 -0.21
N SER A 238 11.04 -2.92 -1.06
CA SER A 238 11.74 -2.64 -2.32
C SER A 238 12.60 -1.38 -2.21
N GLY A 239 13.73 -1.39 -2.91
CA GLY A 239 14.63 -0.24 -3.03
C GLY A 239 15.08 0.01 -4.47
N GLU A 240 15.30 1.29 -4.79
CA GLU A 240 15.62 1.74 -6.14
C GLU A 240 16.46 3.03 -6.14
N SER A 241 17.57 3.01 -6.88
CA SER A 241 18.37 4.20 -7.22
C SER A 241 19.03 4.05 -8.59
N GLY A 242 18.72 4.92 -9.55
CA GLY A 242 19.21 4.78 -10.93
C GLY A 242 18.82 3.43 -11.54
N GLU A 243 19.80 2.58 -11.84
CA GLU A 243 19.64 1.18 -12.31
C GLU A 243 19.73 0.12 -11.19
N GLN A 244 20.04 0.53 -9.95
CA GLN A 244 20.18 -0.36 -8.80
C GLN A 244 18.82 -0.70 -8.21
N ARG A 245 18.62 -1.98 -7.87
CA ARG A 245 17.37 -2.52 -7.34
C ARG A 245 17.65 -3.50 -6.20
N ALA A 246 16.85 -3.43 -5.15
CA ALA A 246 16.93 -4.35 -4.02
C ALA A 246 15.53 -4.81 -3.59
N ILE A 247 15.45 -6.05 -3.12
CA ILE A 247 14.29 -6.57 -2.39
C ILE A 247 14.83 -7.27 -1.15
N VAL A 248 14.33 -6.88 0.02
CA VAL A 248 14.66 -7.49 1.31
C VAL A 248 13.38 -7.87 2.03
N ARG A 249 13.44 -8.86 2.90
CA ARG A 249 12.31 -9.28 3.74
C ARG A 249 12.70 -9.46 5.19
N SER A 250 11.71 -9.35 6.07
CA SER A 250 11.88 -9.52 7.51
C SER A 250 10.60 -10.06 8.14
N ALA A 251 10.72 -10.94 9.13
CA ALA A 251 9.57 -11.40 9.90
C ALA A 251 9.19 -10.42 11.03
N ASP A 252 10.11 -9.55 11.44
CA ASP A 252 9.97 -8.68 12.61
C ASP A 252 10.23 -7.20 12.31
N GLY A 253 10.69 -6.83 11.11
CA GLY A 253 11.07 -5.46 10.78
C GLY A 253 12.40 -5.01 11.39
N VAL A 254 13.14 -5.93 12.03
CA VAL A 254 14.43 -5.70 12.69
C VAL A 254 15.55 -6.41 11.91
N THR A 255 15.41 -7.71 11.69
CA THR A 255 16.42 -8.47 10.94
C THR A 255 15.97 -8.61 9.49
N TRP A 256 16.71 -8.00 8.58
CA TRP A 256 16.39 -7.99 7.15
C TRP A 256 17.31 -8.94 6.38
N THR A 257 16.73 -9.73 5.48
CA THR A 257 17.45 -10.64 4.61
C THR A 257 17.14 -10.31 3.15
N PRO A 258 18.15 -10.13 2.28
CA PRO A 258 17.93 -10.00 0.84
C PRO A 258 17.19 -11.19 0.26
N ALA A 259 16.32 -10.93 -0.72
CA ALA A 259 15.70 -11.98 -1.51
C ALA A 259 16.79 -12.83 -2.18
N THR A 260 16.68 -14.16 -2.06
CA THR A 260 17.62 -15.12 -2.66
C THR A 260 17.65 -15.01 -4.18
N THR A 261 16.47 -14.90 -4.80
CA THR A 261 16.34 -14.75 -6.26
C THR A 261 15.59 -13.47 -6.60
N ARG A 262 16.25 -12.56 -7.32
CA ARG A 262 15.66 -11.30 -7.81
C ARG A 262 16.04 -11.07 -9.28
N PRO A 263 15.09 -11.20 -10.22
CA PRO A 263 15.28 -10.76 -11.60
C PRO A 263 15.65 -9.27 -11.66
N PRO A 264 16.53 -8.82 -12.58
CA PRO A 264 17.02 -7.44 -12.61
C PRO A 264 15.93 -6.37 -12.62
N GLN A 265 14.79 -6.63 -13.27
CA GLN A 265 13.64 -5.73 -13.39
C GLN A 265 12.82 -5.62 -12.08
N CYS A 266 12.96 -6.57 -11.16
CA CYS A 266 12.19 -6.59 -9.93
C CYS A 266 12.69 -5.58 -8.91
N GLY A 267 11.76 -4.83 -8.34
CA GLY A 267 12.00 -3.65 -7.50
C GLY A 267 12.07 -2.33 -8.26
N GLY A 268 11.90 -2.31 -9.59
CA GLY A 268 11.94 -1.09 -10.40
C GLY A 268 10.59 -0.42 -10.58
N TYR A 269 10.56 0.90 -10.41
CA TYR A 269 9.38 1.76 -10.49
C TYR A 269 8.14 1.13 -9.82
N VAL A 270 8.31 0.69 -8.58
CA VAL A 270 7.25 0.00 -7.82
C VAL A 270 6.12 0.98 -7.53
N ILE A 271 4.89 0.57 -7.84
CA ILE A 271 3.67 1.36 -7.60
C ILE A 271 2.76 0.74 -6.54
N GLY A 272 3.09 -0.46 -6.05
CA GLY A 272 2.39 -1.12 -4.95
C GLY A 272 2.66 -2.62 -4.89
N MET A 273 2.21 -3.25 -3.81
CA MET A 273 2.28 -4.70 -3.59
C MET A 273 0.94 -5.21 -3.08
N ALA A 274 0.65 -6.49 -3.34
CA ALA A 274 -0.53 -7.16 -2.82
C ALA A 274 -0.21 -8.64 -2.56
N TYR A 275 -0.95 -9.24 -1.64
CA TYR A 275 -0.83 -10.66 -1.31
C TYR A 275 -2.19 -11.34 -1.30
N GLY A 276 -2.24 -12.55 -1.83
CA GLY A 276 -3.46 -13.34 -1.91
C GLY A 276 -3.22 -14.77 -2.34
N SER A 277 -3.97 -15.72 -1.76
CA SER A 277 -3.91 -17.14 -2.11
C SER A 277 -2.49 -17.74 -2.16
N GLY A 278 -1.61 -17.34 -1.24
CA GLY A 278 -0.22 -17.84 -1.19
C GLY A 278 0.78 -17.08 -2.08
N VAL A 279 0.31 -16.11 -2.88
CA VAL A 279 1.10 -15.38 -3.87
C VAL A 279 1.28 -13.93 -3.43
N GLY A 280 2.50 -13.41 -3.54
CA GLY A 280 2.79 -11.98 -3.48
C GLY A 280 3.01 -11.41 -4.88
N VAL A 281 2.45 -10.24 -5.15
CA VAL A 281 2.60 -9.50 -6.41
C VAL A 281 3.11 -8.10 -6.11
N MET A 282 4.14 -7.67 -6.82
CA MET A 282 4.71 -6.32 -6.81
C MET A 282 4.53 -5.70 -8.19
N ALA A 283 3.69 -4.68 -8.32
CA ALA A 283 3.44 -4.04 -9.62
C ALA A 283 4.44 -2.92 -9.91
N SER A 284 4.78 -2.76 -11.18
CA SER A 284 5.66 -1.70 -11.69
C SER A 284 4.94 -0.81 -12.69
N GLY A 285 5.17 0.50 -12.60
CA GLY A 285 4.73 1.46 -13.60
C GLY A 285 5.27 1.17 -15.00
N ASN A 286 6.30 0.33 -15.13
CA ASN A 286 6.88 -0.09 -16.42
C ASN A 286 6.10 -1.20 -17.14
N GLY A 287 4.92 -1.61 -16.65
CA GLY A 287 4.06 -2.58 -17.36
C GLY A 287 4.30 -4.04 -16.98
N HIS A 288 5.02 -4.31 -15.90
CA HIS A 288 5.26 -5.67 -15.42
C HIS A 288 4.88 -5.83 -13.95
N VAL A 289 4.75 -7.08 -13.54
CA VAL A 289 4.72 -7.44 -12.12
C VAL A 289 5.91 -8.33 -11.79
N CYS A 290 6.32 -8.31 -10.54
CA CYS A 290 7.16 -9.33 -9.95
C CYS A 290 6.33 -10.17 -8.99
N ARG A 291 6.51 -11.48 -9.07
CA ARG A 291 5.68 -12.46 -8.38
C ARG A 291 6.53 -13.32 -7.45
N THR A 292 6.01 -13.67 -6.28
CA THR A 292 6.62 -14.62 -5.33
C THR A 292 5.57 -15.60 -4.81
N THR A 293 6.00 -16.80 -4.44
CA THR A 293 5.14 -17.84 -3.80
C THR A 293 5.68 -18.31 -2.46
N ASP A 294 6.72 -17.65 -1.94
CA ASP A 294 7.48 -18.08 -0.76
C ASP A 294 7.75 -16.93 0.22
N GLY A 295 6.82 -15.97 0.26
CA GLY A 295 6.91 -14.82 1.16
C GLY A 295 8.02 -13.84 0.78
N GLY A 296 8.33 -13.71 -0.51
CA GLY A 296 9.25 -12.70 -1.03
C GLY A 296 10.72 -13.09 -1.05
N ASP A 297 11.07 -14.38 -1.00
CA ASP A 297 12.47 -14.83 -1.13
C ASP A 297 12.89 -15.00 -2.59
N ASN A 298 12.04 -15.66 -3.37
CA ASN A 298 12.30 -15.92 -4.78
C ASN A 298 11.23 -15.23 -5.63
N TRP A 299 11.71 -14.38 -6.54
CA TRP A 299 10.87 -13.56 -7.40
C TRP A 299 10.98 -13.99 -8.87
N GLU A 300 9.85 -13.89 -9.56
CA GLU A 300 9.71 -14.12 -10.99
C GLU A 300 9.27 -12.82 -11.67
N TYR A 301 9.85 -12.50 -12.82
CA TYR A 301 9.43 -11.37 -13.65
C TYR A 301 8.30 -11.80 -14.58
N VAL A 302 7.21 -11.05 -14.60
CA VAL A 302 6.03 -11.33 -15.43
C VAL A 302 5.62 -10.06 -16.19
N PRO A 303 5.79 -10.00 -17.53
CA PRO A 303 5.30 -8.88 -18.32
C PRO A 303 3.76 -8.92 -18.37
N VAL A 304 3.12 -7.76 -18.25
CA VAL A 304 1.66 -7.63 -18.26
C VAL A 304 1.20 -6.72 -19.40
N SER A 305 1.75 -5.51 -19.47
CA SER A 305 1.38 -4.49 -20.45
C SER A 305 2.55 -3.55 -20.78
N GLN A 306 2.27 -2.32 -21.25
CA GLN A 306 3.30 -1.30 -21.53
C GLN A 306 3.46 -0.27 -20.41
N GLY A 307 2.47 -0.15 -19.51
CA GLY A 307 2.57 0.69 -18.32
C GLY A 307 1.37 0.49 -17.39
N LEU A 308 1.61 0.19 -16.13
CA LEU A 308 0.55 0.06 -15.12
C LEU A 308 0.34 1.41 -14.42
N SER A 309 -0.91 1.76 -14.14
CA SER A 309 -1.30 3.07 -13.58
C SER A 309 -1.76 3.01 -12.12
N SER A 310 -1.85 1.83 -11.52
CA SER A 310 -2.41 1.63 -10.18
C SER A 310 -1.63 0.58 -9.38
N PRO A 311 -1.65 0.64 -8.03
CA PRO A 311 -1.20 -0.48 -7.19
C PRO A 311 -2.04 -1.74 -7.48
N PRO A 312 -1.48 -2.95 -7.28
CA PRO A 312 -2.25 -4.18 -7.39
C PRO A 312 -3.20 -4.32 -6.19
N ILE A 313 -4.38 -4.91 -6.40
CA ILE A 313 -5.37 -5.21 -5.35
C ILE A 313 -5.69 -6.70 -5.39
N TRP A 314 -5.72 -7.35 -4.23
CA TRP A 314 -6.29 -8.69 -4.11
C TRP A 314 -7.81 -8.60 -3.84
N THR A 315 -8.62 -9.25 -4.67
CA THR A 315 -10.08 -9.21 -4.57
C THR A 315 -10.68 -10.26 -3.63
N GLY A 316 -9.84 -11.16 -3.09
CA GLY A 316 -10.28 -12.40 -2.44
C GLY A 316 -10.15 -13.62 -3.35
N SER A 317 -10.09 -13.42 -4.67
CA SER A 317 -9.95 -14.50 -5.65
C SER A 317 -8.91 -14.23 -6.74
N GLU A 318 -8.67 -12.97 -7.10
CA GLU A 318 -7.75 -12.58 -8.16
C GLU A 318 -7.03 -11.27 -7.79
N PHE A 319 -5.84 -11.07 -8.34
CA PHE A 319 -5.15 -9.79 -8.38
C PHE A 319 -5.71 -8.95 -9.51
N PHE A 320 -6.04 -7.69 -9.21
CA PHE A 320 -6.43 -6.67 -10.17
C PHE A 320 -5.34 -5.61 -10.24
N VAL A 321 -5.01 -5.15 -11.45
CA VAL A 321 -4.17 -3.97 -11.68
C VAL A 321 -4.59 -3.28 -12.96
N TYR A 322 -4.60 -1.95 -12.97
CA TYR A 322 -5.10 -1.14 -14.07
C TYR A 322 -3.98 -0.54 -14.92
N GLU A 323 -4.28 -0.36 -16.21
CA GLU A 323 -3.58 0.48 -17.18
C GLU A 323 -4.62 1.43 -17.79
N GLY A 324 -4.75 2.62 -17.20
CA GLY A 324 -5.77 3.58 -17.59
C GLY A 324 -7.19 3.01 -17.47
N SER A 325 -7.85 2.79 -18.61
CA SER A 325 -9.19 2.17 -18.73
C SER A 325 -9.16 0.67 -19.03
N THR A 326 -8.03 -0.01 -18.84
CA THR A 326 -7.92 -1.47 -18.98
C THR A 326 -7.65 -2.09 -17.63
N LEU A 327 -8.47 -3.08 -17.25
CA LEU A 327 -8.21 -3.95 -16.10
C LEU A 327 -7.36 -5.14 -16.58
N HIS A 328 -6.27 -5.42 -15.88
CA HIS A 328 -5.54 -6.68 -15.94
C HIS A 328 -5.84 -7.49 -14.67
N ARG A 329 -6.24 -8.74 -14.82
CA ARG A 329 -6.54 -9.64 -13.70
C ARG A 329 -5.83 -10.98 -13.78
N SER A 330 -5.49 -11.53 -12.63
CA SER A 330 -4.80 -12.82 -12.52
C SER A 330 -5.10 -13.51 -11.20
N ALA A 331 -5.49 -14.79 -11.22
CA ALA A 331 -5.65 -15.58 -10.00
C ALA A 331 -4.32 -15.97 -9.34
N ASP A 332 -3.25 -16.07 -10.13
CA ASP A 332 -1.97 -16.65 -9.70
C ASP A 332 -0.80 -15.67 -9.77
N GLY A 333 -0.99 -14.46 -10.31
CA GLY A 333 0.06 -13.46 -10.54
C GLY A 333 1.02 -13.79 -11.69
N ALA A 334 0.85 -14.93 -12.37
CA ALA A 334 1.71 -15.41 -13.45
C ALA A 334 1.04 -15.30 -14.83
N SER A 335 -0.26 -15.55 -14.90
CA SER A 335 -1.05 -15.47 -16.14
C SER A 335 -2.10 -14.36 -16.02
N TRP A 336 -2.03 -13.36 -16.89
CA TRP A 336 -2.89 -12.18 -16.83
C TRP A 336 -3.87 -12.14 -18.01
N GLN A 337 -5.11 -11.76 -17.71
CA GLN A 337 -6.16 -11.48 -18.70
C GLN A 337 -6.51 -10.00 -18.64
N SER A 338 -6.83 -9.41 -19.78
CA SER A 338 -7.15 -7.98 -19.88
C SER A 338 -8.57 -7.78 -20.40
N GLU A 339 -9.28 -6.82 -19.82
CA GLU A 339 -10.59 -6.37 -20.29
C GLU A 339 -10.76 -4.85 -20.15
N PRO A 340 -11.50 -4.20 -21.04
CA PRO A 340 -11.81 -2.78 -20.89
C PRO A 340 -12.75 -2.56 -19.70
N ILE A 341 -12.55 -1.48 -18.96
CA ILE A 341 -13.48 -1.02 -17.93
C ILE A 341 -14.53 -0.08 -18.54
N SER A 342 -15.61 0.16 -17.80
CA SER A 342 -16.65 1.11 -18.15
C SER A 342 -16.74 2.20 -17.08
N PRO A 343 -16.87 3.49 -17.43
CA PRO A 343 -16.78 4.03 -18.79
C PRO A 343 -15.35 3.94 -19.35
N GLY A 344 -15.20 3.89 -20.68
CA GLY A 344 -13.89 3.69 -21.32
C GLY A 344 -12.97 4.92 -21.36
N ASP A 345 -13.45 6.08 -20.90
CA ASP A 345 -12.78 7.39 -20.95
C ASP A 345 -12.25 7.87 -19.59
N ILE A 346 -12.18 6.98 -18.61
CA ILE A 346 -11.53 7.23 -17.31
C ILE A 346 -10.16 6.55 -17.25
N SER A 347 -9.40 6.86 -16.20
CA SER A 347 -8.08 6.29 -15.97
C SER A 347 -7.93 6.01 -14.49
N ILE A 348 -7.82 4.74 -14.09
CA ILE A 348 -7.73 4.34 -12.68
C ILE A 348 -6.29 4.52 -12.19
N GLY A 349 -6.13 5.35 -11.15
CA GLY A 349 -4.88 5.63 -10.48
C GLY A 349 -4.80 4.91 -9.14
N GLN A 350 -4.61 5.68 -8.07
CA GLN A 350 -4.67 5.13 -6.72
C GLN A 350 -6.04 4.51 -6.46
N VAL A 351 -6.03 3.31 -5.90
CA VAL A 351 -7.20 2.46 -5.72
C VAL A 351 -7.12 1.76 -4.38
N ALA A 352 -8.26 1.60 -3.72
CA ALA A 352 -8.43 0.79 -2.52
C ALA A 352 -9.71 -0.04 -2.64
N ARG A 353 -9.81 -1.11 -1.84
CA ARG A 353 -10.96 -1.99 -1.82
C ARG A 353 -11.38 -2.31 -0.39
N SER A 354 -12.68 -2.26 -0.10
CA SER A 354 -13.22 -2.74 1.17
C SER A 354 -13.33 -4.28 1.17
N PRO A 355 -13.33 -4.93 2.34
CA PRO A 355 -13.63 -6.36 2.44
C PRO A 355 -14.99 -6.72 1.81
N GLY A 356 -15.96 -5.80 1.84
CA GLY A 356 -17.30 -5.96 1.27
C GLY A 356 -17.35 -5.98 -0.27
N GLY A 357 -16.25 -5.61 -0.95
CA GLY A 357 -16.17 -5.68 -2.42
C GLY A 357 -16.12 -4.34 -3.13
N THR A 358 -16.42 -3.24 -2.44
CA THR A 358 -16.39 -1.91 -3.03
C THR A 358 -14.97 -1.47 -3.31
N PHE A 359 -14.73 -0.98 -4.51
CA PHE A 359 -13.53 -0.30 -4.93
C PHE A 359 -13.75 1.20 -4.93
N VAL A 360 -12.73 1.95 -4.51
CA VAL A 360 -12.65 3.40 -4.69
C VAL A 360 -11.35 3.75 -5.38
N ALA A 361 -11.35 4.80 -6.18
CA ALA A 361 -10.13 5.25 -6.85
C ALA A 361 -10.12 6.76 -7.10
N SER A 362 -8.93 7.31 -7.33
CA SER A 362 -8.75 8.60 -7.99
C SER A 362 -8.18 8.45 -9.40
N ASN A 363 -8.33 9.46 -10.23
CA ASN A 363 -7.77 9.45 -11.59
C ASN A 363 -6.25 9.40 -11.63
N ALA A 364 -5.70 8.54 -12.49
CA ALA A 364 -4.26 8.50 -12.76
C ALA A 364 -3.82 9.66 -13.66
N GLY A 365 -2.56 10.04 -13.53
CA GLY A 365 -1.88 10.96 -14.46
C GLY A 365 -1.20 12.14 -13.78
N TRP A 366 -0.40 12.87 -14.56
CA TRP A 366 0.27 14.10 -14.13
C TRP A 366 -0.60 15.33 -14.43
N MET A 367 -0.67 16.27 -13.49
CA MET A 367 -1.44 17.53 -13.57
C MET A 367 -2.94 17.32 -13.84
N VAL A 368 -3.51 16.29 -13.21
CA VAL A 368 -4.93 15.92 -13.28
C VAL A 368 -5.66 16.08 -11.95
N TRP A 369 -5.09 16.84 -11.02
CA TRP A 369 -5.65 17.14 -9.70
C TRP A 369 -6.38 18.51 -9.70
N TYR A 370 -6.83 18.99 -8.53
CA TYR A 370 -7.72 20.16 -8.38
C TYR A 370 -8.99 20.04 -9.24
N GLU A 371 -9.23 20.94 -10.19
CA GLU A 371 -10.45 20.99 -11.01
C GLU A 371 -10.55 19.83 -12.00
N LYS A 372 -9.45 19.12 -12.23
CA LYS A 372 -9.40 17.94 -13.10
C LYS A 372 -9.50 16.63 -12.32
N GLN A 373 -9.48 16.71 -10.99
CA GLN A 373 -9.52 15.53 -10.13
C GLN A 373 -10.87 14.83 -10.28
N LYS A 374 -10.83 13.50 -10.31
CA LYS A 374 -12.01 12.64 -10.29
C LYS A 374 -11.83 11.58 -9.23
N PHE A 375 -12.90 11.29 -8.53
CA PHE A 375 -13.04 10.11 -7.69
C PHE A 375 -14.01 9.13 -8.34
N PHE A 376 -13.77 7.85 -8.11
CA PHE A 376 -14.54 6.76 -8.67
C PHE A 376 -14.97 5.78 -7.59
N ARG A 377 -16.09 5.12 -7.82
CA ARG A 377 -16.59 3.99 -7.02
C ARG A 377 -16.96 2.84 -7.94
N SER A 378 -16.72 1.60 -7.53
CA SER A 378 -17.16 0.40 -8.24
C SER A 378 -17.45 -0.74 -7.27
N GLU A 379 -18.32 -1.67 -7.64
CA GLU A 379 -18.65 -2.87 -6.84
C GLU A 379 -17.99 -4.14 -7.40
N ASP A 380 -17.43 -4.06 -8.61
CA ASP A 380 -16.84 -5.20 -9.33
C ASP A 380 -15.43 -4.89 -9.88
N GLY A 381 -14.96 -3.65 -9.78
CA GLY A 381 -13.69 -3.18 -10.32
C GLY A 381 -13.68 -3.03 -11.85
N VAL A 382 -14.80 -3.26 -12.53
CA VAL A 382 -14.95 -3.21 -14.01
C VAL A 382 -15.90 -2.10 -14.43
N ASN A 383 -17.02 -1.94 -13.73
CA ASN A 383 -18.01 -0.91 -13.95
C ASN A 383 -17.86 0.16 -12.87
N TRP A 384 -17.44 1.35 -13.28
CA TRP A 384 -17.11 2.46 -12.41
C TRP A 384 -18.13 3.59 -12.53
N GLU A 385 -18.55 4.10 -11.39
CA GLU A 385 -19.23 5.37 -11.24
C GLU A 385 -18.19 6.48 -11.15
N VAL A 386 -18.33 7.53 -11.96
CA VAL A 386 -17.62 8.79 -11.76
C VAL A 386 -18.42 9.60 -10.77
N LEU A 387 -17.84 9.84 -9.58
CA LEU A 387 -18.54 10.60 -8.55
C LEU A 387 -18.79 12.04 -9.01
N PRO A 388 -19.94 12.63 -8.65
CA PRO A 388 -20.26 14.00 -9.01
C PRO A 388 -19.35 14.98 -8.24
N ALA A 389 -19.19 16.21 -8.75
CA ALA A 389 -18.22 17.16 -8.22
C ALA A 389 -18.50 17.60 -6.78
N GLU A 390 -19.75 17.52 -6.32
CA GLU A 390 -20.16 17.79 -4.95
C GLU A 390 -19.83 16.66 -3.96
N ALA A 391 -19.48 15.48 -4.45
CA ALA A 391 -19.15 14.33 -3.60
C ALA A 391 -17.74 14.40 -3.01
N PHE A 392 -16.86 15.29 -3.50
CA PHE A 392 -15.49 15.44 -3.03
C PHE A 392 -14.97 16.85 -3.28
N ALA A 393 -13.91 17.25 -2.57
CA ALA A 393 -13.17 18.48 -2.87
C ALA A 393 -12.00 18.19 -3.82
N GLY A 394 -11.90 18.91 -4.94
CA GLY A 394 -10.70 18.90 -5.77
C GLY A 394 -9.57 19.67 -5.08
N SER A 395 -8.47 19.00 -4.74
CA SER A 395 -7.36 19.60 -3.99
C SER A 395 -6.00 18.96 -4.38
N HIS A 396 -4.97 19.08 -3.54
CA HIS A 396 -3.61 18.54 -3.74
C HIS A 396 -3.65 17.06 -4.16
N PRO A 397 -2.71 16.59 -5.00
CA PRO A 397 -2.82 15.27 -5.62
C PRO A 397 -2.83 14.13 -4.59
N ILE A 398 -3.70 13.14 -4.82
CA ILE A 398 -3.80 11.91 -4.00
C ILE A 398 -2.78 10.89 -4.49
N TYR A 399 -2.04 10.29 -3.55
CA TYR A 399 -0.99 9.31 -3.83
C TYR A 399 -1.17 7.98 -3.09
N PHE A 400 -2.04 7.93 -2.09
CA PHE A 400 -2.34 6.69 -1.37
C PHE A 400 -3.82 6.64 -1.02
N MET A 401 -4.38 5.44 -1.04
CA MET A 401 -5.71 5.15 -0.55
C MET A 401 -5.68 3.84 0.22
N ALA A 402 -6.44 3.77 1.31
CA ALA A 402 -6.58 2.56 2.09
C ALA A 402 -8.02 2.42 2.61
N HIS A 403 -8.40 1.19 2.92
CA HIS A 403 -9.60 0.88 3.68
C HIS A 403 -9.21 0.39 5.08
N GLY A 404 -10.02 0.72 6.08
CA GLY A 404 -9.88 0.24 7.44
C GLY A 404 -11.17 0.37 8.22
N GLU A 405 -11.24 -0.28 9.38
CA GLU A 405 -12.29 -0.01 10.37
C GLU A 405 -11.76 0.97 11.43
N VAL A 406 -12.57 1.88 11.94
CA VAL A 406 -12.14 2.82 13.00
C VAL A 406 -13.16 2.87 14.13
N THR A 407 -12.75 3.43 15.27
CA THR A 407 -13.70 3.73 16.35
C THR A 407 -14.68 4.80 15.87
N PRO A 408 -16.00 4.66 16.12
CA PRO A 408 -16.95 5.70 15.78
C PRO A 408 -16.55 7.04 16.42
N GLY A 409 -16.54 8.10 15.63
CA GLY A 409 -16.02 9.41 16.04
C GLY A 409 -16.70 10.58 15.36
N ALA A 410 -16.13 11.78 15.53
CA ALA A 410 -16.68 13.00 14.94
C ALA A 410 -16.67 12.99 13.41
N GLY A 411 -15.79 12.20 12.78
CA GLY A 411 -15.77 12.00 11.34
C GLY A 411 -16.74 10.95 10.83
N CYS A 412 -16.64 9.73 11.35
CA CYS A 412 -17.54 8.65 10.99
C CYS A 412 -18.35 8.24 12.22
N PRO A 413 -19.59 8.76 12.39
CA PRO A 413 -20.43 8.40 13.53
C PRO A 413 -20.91 6.95 13.43
N ALA A 414 -21.30 6.37 14.58
CA ALA A 414 -22.04 5.12 14.60
C ALA A 414 -23.44 5.36 14.05
N GLU A 415 -23.82 4.63 12.99
CA GLU A 415 -25.19 4.65 12.44
C GLU A 415 -26.23 4.01 13.35
#